data_AF-A0A2V9U8T8-F1
#
_entry.id   AF-A0A2V9U8T8-F1
#
_cell.length_a   1.000
_cell.length_b   1.000
_cell.length_c   1.000
_cell.angle_alpha   90.00
_cell.angle_beta   90.00
_cell.angle_gamma   90.00
#
_symmetry.space_group_name_H-M   'P 1'
#
loop_
_entity.id
_entity.type
_entity.pdbx_description
1 polymer ?
#
loop_
_entity_poly.entity_id
_entity_poly.type
_entity_poly.pdbx_seq_one_letter_code
_entity_poly.pdbx_strand_id
1 'polypeptide(L)'
;MPDISEFCPSCGRPVREGNFFTPEEPDIEEEASEAASIPAPPPVDWNDRWIGALAYLTFLPALVFLFLKQFQQRRFVRFHAFQSILFWAAVIVFVLLGLLASMFGWLFGWLLTGTLIGLALFFTWLLLSIKALQGERFELPLLGPFAEQHAEK
;
A
#
# COMPACT_ATOMS: atom_id res chain seq x y z
N MET A 1 26.45 -12.12 63.11
CA MET A 1 27.38 -11.15 62.49
C MET A 1 26.61 -10.38 61.44
N PRO A 2 26.58 -9.04 61.45
CA PRO A 2 26.05 -8.25 60.34
C PRO A 2 27.13 -8.05 59.27
N ASP A 3 26.75 -8.24 58.00
CA ASP A 3 27.56 -7.86 56.84
C ASP A 3 27.69 -6.33 56.81
N ILE A 4 28.93 -5.86 56.89
CA ILE A 4 29.28 -4.44 56.84
C ILE A 4 29.18 -4.04 55.38
N SER A 5 28.05 -3.48 54.97
CA SER A 5 27.91 -2.93 53.62
C SER A 5 28.82 -1.71 53.50
N GLU A 6 29.89 -1.83 52.71
CA GLU A 6 30.75 -0.69 52.38
C GLU A 6 30.01 0.22 51.37
N PHE A 7 29.88 1.50 51.71
CA PHE A 7 29.25 2.52 50.85
C PHE A 7 30.33 3.42 50.24
N CYS A 8 30.14 3.85 48.99
CA CYS A 8 31.08 4.75 48.30
C CYS A 8 31.11 6.13 48.99
N PRO A 9 32.27 6.63 49.48
CA PRO A 9 32.34 7.89 50.24
C PRO A 9 32.11 9.15 49.40
N SER A 10 32.13 9.05 48.07
CA SER A 10 31.90 10.19 47.18
C SER A 10 30.41 10.40 46.84
N CYS A 11 29.62 9.32 46.76
CA CYS A 11 28.22 9.39 46.30
C CYS A 11 27.20 8.58 47.11
N GLY A 12 27.65 7.81 48.10
CA GLY A 12 26.78 7.13 49.07
C GLY A 12 26.03 5.89 48.57
N ARG A 13 26.36 5.34 47.39
CA ARG A 13 25.75 4.08 46.90
C ARG A 13 26.45 2.85 47.50
N PRO A 14 25.73 1.74 47.77
CA PRO A 14 26.33 0.53 48.32
C PRO A 14 27.23 -0.15 47.29
N VAL A 15 28.43 -0.55 47.69
CA VAL A 15 29.35 -1.33 46.86
C VAL A 15 28.98 -2.80 46.99
N ARG A 16 28.51 -3.42 45.90
CA ARG A 16 28.20 -4.86 45.88
C ARG A 16 29.50 -5.63 45.64
N GLU A 17 29.88 -6.49 46.58
CA GLU A 17 31.05 -7.38 46.45
C GLU A 17 30.95 -8.19 45.14
N GLY A 18 31.90 -7.97 44.22
CA GLY A 18 32.03 -8.77 42.99
C GLY A 18 32.44 -8.04 41.72
N ASN A 19 32.22 -6.73 41.61
CA ASN A 19 32.51 -6.01 40.35
C ASN A 19 33.66 -5.01 40.54
N PHE A 20 34.85 -5.38 40.09
CA PHE A 20 35.91 -4.43 39.77
C PHE A 20 35.38 -3.42 38.74
N PHE A 21 35.70 -2.15 38.97
CA PHE A 21 35.24 -0.98 38.23
C PHE A 21 35.62 -1.08 36.73
N THR A 22 34.78 -1.72 35.92
CA THR A 22 34.75 -1.48 34.47
C THR A 22 33.82 -0.30 34.22
N PRO A 23 34.17 0.68 33.36
CA PRO A 23 33.22 1.72 32.96
C PRO A 23 31.97 1.04 32.39
N GLU A 24 30.80 1.41 32.90
CA GLU A 24 29.51 1.00 32.36
C GLU A 24 29.41 1.56 30.94
N GLU A 25 29.59 0.71 29.95
CA GLU A 25 29.21 1.00 28.57
C GLU A 25 27.69 1.14 28.57
N PRO A 26 27.10 2.16 27.90
CA PRO A 26 25.66 2.37 27.99
C PRO A 26 24.96 1.09 27.59
N ASP A 27 24.16 0.55 28.51
CA ASP A 27 23.20 -0.51 28.23
C ASP A 27 22.26 0.04 27.16
N ILE A 28 22.62 -0.21 25.90
CA ILE A 28 21.63 -0.31 24.83
C ILE A 28 20.89 -1.57 25.25
N GLU A 29 19.83 -1.37 26.05
CA GLU A 29 18.75 -2.31 26.15
C GLU A 29 18.38 -2.61 24.70
N GLU A 30 18.85 -3.75 24.19
CA GLU A 30 18.20 -4.44 23.11
C GLU A 30 16.80 -4.73 23.65
N GLU A 31 15.92 -3.72 23.55
CA GLU A 31 14.55 -3.95 23.12
C GLU A 31 14.67 -4.66 21.77
N ALA A 32 15.00 -5.95 21.83
CA ALA A 32 14.46 -6.93 20.94
C ALA A 32 12.95 -6.75 21.07
N SER A 33 12.44 -5.78 20.30
CA SER A 33 11.05 -5.66 19.96
C SER A 33 10.66 -7.05 19.55
N GLU A 34 9.98 -7.73 20.47
CA GLU A 34 9.16 -8.90 20.21
C GLU A 34 8.06 -8.41 19.27
N ALA A 35 8.46 -8.14 18.02
CA ALA A 35 7.59 -8.06 16.89
C ALA A 35 7.07 -9.48 16.74
N ALA A 36 6.02 -9.76 17.51
CA ALA A 36 5.14 -10.89 17.28
C ALA A 36 5.00 -10.98 15.76
N SER A 37 5.52 -12.07 15.19
CA SER A 37 5.47 -12.31 13.77
C SER A 37 4.00 -12.45 13.42
N ILE A 38 3.37 -11.34 13.02
CA ILE A 38 2.01 -11.36 12.50
C ILE A 38 2.07 -12.33 11.33
N PRO A 39 1.40 -13.50 11.41
CA PRO A 39 1.45 -14.46 10.32
C PRO A 39 0.93 -13.75 9.08
N ALA A 40 1.69 -13.85 7.99
CA ALA A 40 1.30 -13.24 6.73
C ALA A 40 -0.13 -13.68 6.38
N PRO A 41 -0.99 -12.77 5.89
CA PRO A 41 -2.35 -13.11 5.52
C PRO A 41 -2.34 -14.27 4.52
N PRO A 42 -3.34 -15.16 4.57
CA PRO A 42 -3.40 -16.29 3.65
C PRO A 42 -3.36 -15.81 2.19
N PRO A 43 -2.73 -16.58 1.29
CA PRO A 43 -2.63 -16.20 -0.11
C PRO A 43 -4.02 -16.01 -0.73
N VAL A 44 -4.18 -14.96 -1.53
CA VAL A 44 -5.42 -14.68 -2.25
C VAL A 44 -5.77 -15.83 -3.18
N ASP A 45 -7.05 -16.22 -3.19
CA ASP A 45 -7.56 -17.29 -4.06
C ASP A 45 -7.24 -17.03 -5.53
N TRP A 46 -6.89 -18.09 -6.27
CA TRP A 46 -6.47 -17.96 -7.67
C TRP A 46 -7.58 -17.40 -8.56
N ASN A 47 -8.83 -17.78 -8.32
CA ASN A 47 -9.96 -17.24 -9.07
C ASN A 47 -10.16 -15.74 -8.80
N ASP A 48 -9.97 -15.31 -7.55
CA ASP A 48 -10.04 -13.89 -7.17
C ASP A 48 -8.96 -13.05 -7.85
N ARG A 49 -7.75 -13.59 -8.05
CA ARG A 49 -6.66 -12.93 -8.80
C ARG A 49 -7.06 -12.65 -10.23
N TRP A 50 -7.65 -13.63 -10.91
CA TRP A 50 -8.16 -13.46 -12.27
C TRP A 50 -9.35 -12.50 -12.34
N ILE A 51 -10.31 -12.61 -11.42
CA ILE A 51 -11.45 -11.69 -11.38
C ILE A 51 -10.96 -10.25 -11.14
N GLY A 52 -10.01 -10.05 -10.22
CA GLY A 52 -9.39 -8.75 -9.98
C GLY A 52 -8.71 -8.18 -11.23
N ALA A 53 -7.98 -9.01 -11.97
CA ALA A 53 -7.36 -8.59 -13.23
C ALA A 53 -8.41 -8.29 -14.32
N LEU A 54 -9.47 -9.08 -14.43
CA LEU A 54 -10.58 -8.85 -15.35
C LEU A 54 -11.31 -7.53 -15.07
N ALA A 55 -11.27 -7.05 -13.82
CA ALA A 55 -11.84 -5.77 -13.47
C ALA A 55 -11.18 -4.63 -14.26
N TYR A 56 -9.91 -4.77 -14.67
CA TYR A 56 -9.17 -3.76 -15.42
C TYR A 56 -9.44 -3.72 -16.92
N LEU A 57 -10.11 -4.73 -17.49
CA LEU A 57 -10.34 -4.81 -18.95
C LEU A 57 -11.03 -3.55 -19.48
N THR A 58 -12.10 -3.12 -18.79
CA THR A 58 -12.76 -1.82 -18.96
C THR A 58 -13.42 -1.43 -17.63
N PHE A 59 -14.12 -0.30 -17.56
CA PHE A 59 -14.95 0.02 -16.40
C PHE A 59 -16.20 -0.88 -16.25
N LEU A 60 -16.61 -1.60 -17.30
CA LEU A 60 -17.85 -2.40 -17.29
C LEU A 60 -17.75 -3.66 -16.39
N PRO A 61 -16.73 -4.54 -16.52
CA PRO A 61 -16.56 -5.65 -15.59
C PRO A 61 -16.43 -5.19 -14.14
N ALA A 62 -15.69 -4.12 -13.89
CA ALA A 62 -15.56 -3.54 -12.57
C ALA A 62 -16.92 -3.12 -11.97
N LEU A 63 -17.76 -2.46 -12.76
CA LEU A 63 -19.12 -2.10 -12.34
C LEU A 63 -19.94 -3.36 -11.99
N VAL A 64 -19.91 -4.37 -12.85
CA VAL A 64 -20.60 -5.65 -12.62
C VAL A 64 -20.12 -6.30 -11.32
N PHE A 65 -18.82 -6.32 -11.06
CA PHE A 65 -18.26 -6.91 -9.84
C PHE A 65 -18.65 -6.16 -8.57
N LEU A 66 -18.89 -4.85 -8.63
CA LEU A 66 -19.37 -4.09 -7.49
C LEU A 66 -20.87 -4.30 -7.19
N PHE A 67 -21.69 -4.54 -8.21
CA PHE A 67 -23.15 -4.71 -8.01
C PHE A 67 -23.58 -6.17 -7.77
N LEU A 68 -22.79 -7.15 -8.17
CA LEU A 68 -23.12 -8.55 -7.94
C LEU A 68 -22.78 -9.00 -6.52
N LYS A 69 -23.80 -9.46 -5.77
CA LYS A 69 -23.68 -9.93 -4.38
C LYS A 69 -22.55 -10.95 -4.15
N GLN A 70 -22.29 -11.82 -5.13
CA GLN A 70 -21.23 -12.84 -5.05
C GLN A 70 -19.81 -12.25 -4.93
N PHE A 71 -19.61 -11.03 -5.45
CA PHE A 71 -18.32 -10.34 -5.44
C PHE A 71 -18.25 -9.25 -4.38
N GLN A 72 -19.39 -8.77 -3.88
CA GLN A 72 -19.46 -7.80 -2.77
C GLN A 72 -18.86 -8.31 -1.45
N GLN A 73 -18.84 -9.63 -1.25
CA GLN A 73 -18.19 -10.23 -0.07
C GLN A 73 -16.68 -10.40 -0.25
N ARG A 74 -16.17 -10.26 -1.48
CA ARG A 74 -14.76 -10.49 -1.83
C ARG A 74 -13.98 -9.19 -1.84
N ARG A 75 -13.39 -8.82 -0.70
CA ARG A 75 -12.65 -7.54 -0.52
C ARG A 75 -11.57 -7.32 -1.58
N PHE A 76 -10.84 -8.36 -1.98
CA PHE A 76 -9.82 -8.29 -3.03
C PHE A 76 -10.39 -7.86 -4.39
N VAL A 77 -11.47 -8.51 -4.83
CA VAL A 77 -12.14 -8.18 -6.10
C VAL A 77 -12.68 -6.76 -6.07
N ARG A 78 -13.26 -6.35 -4.93
CA ARG A 78 -13.81 -4.99 -4.76
C ARG A 78 -12.77 -3.91 -4.85
N PHE A 79 -11.62 -4.11 -4.21
CA PHE A 79 -10.50 -3.18 -4.29
C PHE A 79 -10.12 -2.90 -5.75
N HIS A 80 -9.86 -3.96 -6.53
CA HIS A 80 -9.49 -3.83 -7.93
C HIS A 80 -10.63 -3.30 -8.81
N ALA A 81 -11.89 -3.61 -8.48
CA ALA A 81 -13.04 -3.06 -9.18
C ALA A 81 -13.19 -1.54 -8.96
N PHE A 82 -13.11 -1.06 -7.71
CA PHE A 82 -13.12 0.38 -7.44
C PHE A 82 -11.92 1.09 -8.07
N GLN A 83 -10.72 0.52 -7.92
CA GLN A 83 -9.51 1.07 -8.51
C GLN A 83 -9.58 1.13 -10.05
N SER A 84 -10.16 0.12 -10.70
CA SER A 84 -10.42 0.12 -12.15
C SER A 84 -11.40 1.22 -12.57
N ILE A 85 -12.51 1.41 -11.85
CA ILE A 85 -13.48 2.49 -12.16
C ILE A 85 -12.80 3.86 -12.08
N LEU A 86 -12.03 4.09 -11.01
CA LEU A 86 -11.31 5.35 -10.81
C LEU A 86 -10.25 5.57 -11.90
N PHE A 87 -9.50 4.53 -12.25
CA PHE A 87 -8.52 4.58 -13.34
C PHE A 87 -9.17 4.92 -14.69
N TRP A 88 -10.25 4.23 -15.05
CA TRP A 88 -10.97 4.48 -16.30
C TRP A 88 -11.65 5.85 -16.32
N ALA A 89 -12.14 6.35 -15.17
CA ALA A 89 -12.64 7.71 -15.06
C ALA A 89 -11.53 8.74 -15.38
N ALA A 90 -10.32 8.54 -14.86
CA ALA A 90 -9.16 9.39 -15.19
C ALA A 90 -8.80 9.32 -16.68
N VAL A 91 -8.83 8.12 -17.29
CA VAL A 91 -8.61 7.93 -18.73
C VAL A 91 -9.67 8.69 -19.56
N ILE A 92 -10.95 8.59 -19.17
CA ILE A 92 -12.05 9.31 -19.86
C ILE A 92 -11.84 10.82 -19.78
N VAL A 93 -11.53 11.36 -18.60
CA VAL A 93 -11.25 12.80 -18.44
C VAL A 93 -10.07 13.23 -19.33
N PHE A 94 -8.99 12.44 -19.36
CA PHE A 94 -7.85 12.71 -20.23
C PHE A 94 -8.26 12.75 -21.71
N VAL A 95 -9.06 11.79 -22.19
CA VAL A 95 -9.56 11.79 -23.57
C VAL A 95 -10.44 13.00 -23.87
N LEU A 96 -11.34 13.37 -22.96
CA LEU A 96 -12.22 14.54 -23.11
C LEU A 96 -11.42 15.85 -23.21
N LEU A 97 -10.36 16.00 -22.41
CA LEU A 97 -9.46 17.15 -22.51
C LEU A 97 -8.75 17.22 -23.88
N GLY A 98 -8.37 16.08 -24.44
CA GLY A 98 -7.82 16.01 -25.79
C GLY A 98 -8.79 16.41 -26.88
N LEU A 99 -10.05 15.97 -26.77
CA LEU A 99 -11.12 16.41 -27.68
C LEU A 99 -11.35 17.93 -27.59
N LEU A 100 -11.35 18.47 -26.37
CA LEU A 100 -11.49 19.90 -26.15
C LEU A 100 -10.31 20.69 -26.76
N ALA A 101 -9.08 20.24 -26.53
CA ALA A 101 -7.89 20.83 -27.14
C ALA A 101 -7.95 20.81 -28.68
N SER A 102 -8.50 19.74 -29.26
CA SER A 102 -8.74 19.64 -30.70
C SER A 102 -9.70 20.72 -31.21
N MET A 103 -10.81 20.95 -30.49
CA MET A 103 -11.80 21.98 -30.87
C MET A 103 -11.23 23.41 -30.90
N PHE A 104 -10.22 23.69 -30.07
CA PHE A 104 -9.56 24.99 -30.01
C PHE A 104 -8.27 25.09 -30.84
N GLY A 105 -7.98 24.09 -31.71
CA GLY A 105 -6.80 24.10 -32.57
C GLY A 105 -5.48 23.79 -31.88
N TRP A 106 -5.51 23.29 -30.64
CA TRP A 106 -4.33 22.90 -29.85
C TRP A 106 -3.98 21.42 -29.96
N LEU A 107 -4.54 20.71 -30.94
CA LEU A 107 -4.36 19.27 -31.12
C LEU A 107 -2.89 18.85 -31.18
N PHE A 108 -2.04 19.61 -31.88
CA PHE A 108 -0.63 19.27 -32.01
C PHE A 108 0.12 19.33 -30.67
N GLY A 109 -0.14 20.36 -29.86
CA GLY A 109 0.43 20.47 -28.52
C GLY A 109 -0.06 19.35 -27.60
N TRP A 110 -1.36 19.04 -27.67
CA TRP A 110 -1.95 17.92 -26.92
C TRP A 110 -1.37 16.57 -27.33
N LEU A 111 -1.14 16.31 -28.61
CA LEU A 111 -0.53 15.05 -29.07
C LEU A 111 0.90 14.90 -28.54
N LEU A 112 1.68 15.98 -28.53
CA LEU A 112 3.07 15.94 -28.08
C LEU A 112 3.18 15.62 -26.57
N THR A 113 2.43 16.33 -25.73
CA THR A 113 2.44 16.12 -24.27
C THR A 113 1.58 14.92 -23.85
N GLY A 114 0.45 14.73 -24.53
CA GLY A 114 -0.53 13.68 -24.25
C GLY A 114 -0.01 12.29 -24.60
N THR A 115 0.93 12.14 -25.53
CA THR A 115 1.54 10.83 -25.80
C THR A 115 2.28 10.30 -24.57
N LEU A 116 3.03 11.14 -23.85
CA LEU A 116 3.74 10.73 -22.63
C LEU A 116 2.78 10.35 -21.51
N ILE A 117 1.72 11.14 -21.32
CA ILE A 117 0.68 10.86 -20.31
C ILE A 117 -0.07 9.58 -20.67
N GLY A 118 -0.45 9.39 -21.93
CA GLY A 118 -1.12 8.19 -22.41
C GLY A 118 -0.25 6.95 -22.21
N LEU A 119 1.06 7.05 -22.44
CA LEU A 119 1.99 5.96 -22.19
C LEU A 119 2.13 5.64 -20.70
N ALA A 120 2.18 6.66 -19.84
CA ALA A 120 2.18 6.47 -18.38
C ALA A 120 0.88 5.80 -17.89
N LEU A 121 -0.28 6.20 -18.44
CA LEU A 121 -1.56 5.54 -18.15
C LEU A 121 -1.56 4.09 -18.62
N PHE A 122 -1.04 3.81 -19.81
CA PHE A 122 -0.93 2.44 -20.34
C PHE A 122 -0.05 1.54 -19.48
N PHE A 123 1.13 2.00 -19.09
CA PHE A 123 2.00 1.24 -18.18
C PHE A 123 1.39 1.07 -16.78
N THR A 124 0.69 2.10 -16.28
CA THR A 124 -0.03 2.01 -15.02
C THR A 124 -1.12 0.94 -15.09
N TRP A 125 -1.92 0.92 -16.17
CA TRP A 125 -2.94 -0.09 -16.41
C TRP A 125 -2.37 -1.52 -16.43
N LEU A 126 -1.23 -1.70 -17.11
CA LEU A 126 -0.55 -2.98 -17.17
C LEU A 126 -0.04 -3.41 -15.78
N LEU A 127 0.60 -2.49 -15.06
CA LEU A 127 1.09 -2.72 -13.70
C LEU A 127 -0.03 -3.15 -12.76
N LEU A 128 -1.17 -2.42 -12.77
CA LEU A 128 -2.31 -2.75 -11.93
C LEU A 128 -2.90 -4.13 -12.25
N SER A 129 -3.00 -4.46 -13.54
CA SER A 129 -3.49 -5.77 -14.00
C SER A 129 -2.55 -6.90 -13.55
N ILE A 130 -1.23 -6.71 -13.68
CA ILE A 130 -0.22 -7.68 -13.23
C ILE A 130 -0.26 -7.83 -11.71
N LYS A 131 -0.38 -6.74 -10.96
CA LYS A 131 -0.47 -6.77 -9.49
C LYS A 131 -1.71 -7.52 -9.01
N ALA A 132 -2.85 -7.32 -9.67
CA ALA A 132 -4.04 -8.12 -9.43
C ALA A 132 -3.80 -9.62 -9.70
N LEU A 133 -3.14 -9.96 -10.82
CA LEU A 133 -2.74 -11.34 -11.11
C LEU A 133 -1.73 -11.89 -10.10
N GLN A 134 -0.93 -11.05 -9.44
CA GLN A 134 0.01 -11.42 -8.36
C GLN A 134 -0.71 -11.61 -7.01
N GLY A 135 -1.97 -11.18 -6.88
CA GLY A 135 -2.70 -11.20 -5.61
C GLY A 135 -2.33 -10.03 -4.70
N GLU A 136 -1.76 -8.96 -5.25
CA GLU A 136 -1.31 -7.78 -4.51
C GLU A 136 -2.28 -6.60 -4.68
N ARG A 137 -2.64 -5.96 -3.58
CA ARG A 137 -3.36 -4.68 -3.58
C ARG A 137 -2.35 -3.54 -3.72
N PHE A 138 -2.01 -3.19 -4.95
CA PHE A 138 -1.15 -2.04 -5.21
C PHE A 138 -1.97 -0.76 -5.23
N GLU A 139 -1.88 0.02 -4.16
CA GLU A 139 -2.57 1.31 -4.05
C GLU A 139 -1.85 2.41 -4.85
N LEU A 140 -2.59 3.10 -5.72
CA LEU A 140 -2.07 4.30 -6.35
C LEU A 140 -2.14 5.46 -5.35
N PRO A 141 -1.10 6.30 -5.20
CA PRO A 141 -1.06 7.32 -4.15
C PRO A 141 -2.23 8.33 -4.17
N LEU A 142 -2.82 8.59 -5.35
CA LEU A 142 -3.99 9.49 -5.46
C LEU A 142 -5.35 8.76 -5.43
N LEU A 143 -5.41 7.46 -5.75
CA LEU A 143 -6.68 6.73 -6.00
C LEU A 143 -6.89 5.55 -5.03
N GLY A 144 -5.80 5.03 -4.45
CA GLY A 144 -5.77 3.91 -3.51
C GLY A 144 -6.54 4.15 -2.22
N PRO A 145 -6.41 5.31 -1.54
CA PRO A 145 -7.16 5.58 -0.32
C PRO A 145 -8.69 5.56 -0.52
N PHE A 146 -9.16 6.00 -1.69
CA PHE A 146 -10.58 5.93 -2.03
C PHE A 146 -11.05 4.51 -2.29
N ALA A 147 -10.23 3.70 -2.99
CA ALA A 147 -10.52 2.30 -3.25
C ALA A 147 -10.57 1.47 -1.96
N GLU A 148 -9.62 1.69 -1.03
CA GLU A 148 -9.57 0.96 0.24
C GLU A 148 -10.79 1.29 1.11
N GLN A 149 -11.13 2.58 1.26
CA GLN A 149 -12.32 3.01 2.01
C GLN A 149 -13.62 2.38 1.47
N HIS A 150 -13.71 2.16 0.16
CA HIS A 150 -14.90 1.59 -0.48
C HIS A 150 -14.86 0.06 -0.56
N ALA A 151 -13.70 -0.56 -0.41
CA ALA A 151 -13.56 -2.02 -0.31
C ALA A 151 -13.94 -2.54 1.09
N GLU A 152 -13.78 -1.72 2.13
CA GLU A 152 -14.09 -2.10 3.52
C GLU A 152 -15.56 -1.96 3.91
N LYS A 153 -16.33 -1.09 3.25
CA LYS A 153 -17.77 -0.90 3.49
C LYS A 153 -18.62 -2.09 3.06
#